data_AF-A0A0F9V983-F1
#
_entry.id   AF-A0A0F9V983-F1
#
_cell.length_a   1.000
_cell.length_b   1.000
_cell.length_c   1.000
_cell.angle_alpha   90.00
_cell.angle_beta   90.00
_cell.angle_gamma   90.00
#
_symmetry.space_group_name_H-M   'P 1'
#
loop_
_entity.id
_entity.type
_entity.pdbx_description
1 polymer ?
#
loop_
_entity_poly.entity_id
_entity_poly.type
_entity_poly.pdbx_seq_one_letter_code
_entity_poly.pdbx_strand_id
1 'polypeptide(L)' 'MKCCKCGNVIETLPQSYAQDIVVSEDNQILYYMGEKYGYRALEEIVCENCQKEEE' A
#
# COMPACT_ATOMS: atom_id res chain seq x y z
N MET A 1 9.99 -3.86 1.98
CA MET A 1 8.66 -3.86 2.63
C MET A 1 7.96 -5.18 2.29
N LYS A 2 6.96 -5.62 3.06
CA LYS A 2 6.28 -6.90 2.82
C LYS A 2 4.79 -6.68 2.67
N CYS A 3 4.16 -7.42 1.76
CA CYS A 3 2.72 -7.45 1.62
C CYS A 3 2.09 -8.02 2.90
N CYS A 4 1.15 -7.30 3.50
CA CYS A 4 0.44 -7.76 4.70
C CYS A 4 -0.44 -8.99 4.45
N LYS A 5 -0.84 -9.24 3.19
CA LYS A 5 -1.69 -10.39 2.80
C LYS A 5 -0.92 -11.66 2.50
N CYS A 6 0.10 -11.59 1.64
CA CYS A 6 0.81 -12.78 1.15
C CYS A 6 2.26 -12.89 1.66
N GLY A 7 2.74 -11.91 2.42
CA GLY A 7 4.14 -11.87 2.89
C GLY A 7 5.17 -11.61 1.79
N ASN A 8 4.73 -11.41 0.54
CA ASN A 8 5.62 -11.15 -0.59
C ASN A 8 6.47 -9.90 -0.33
N VAL A 9 7.75 -9.97 -0.67
CA VAL A 9 8.64 -8.81 -0.57
C VAL A 9 8.29 -7.86 -1.71
N ILE A 10 7.85 -6.66 -1.35
CA ILE A 10 7.64 -5.58 -2.31
C ILE A 10 8.95 -4.77 -2.30
N GLU A 11 9.73 -4.93 -3.37
CA GLU A 11 11.01 -4.23 -3.54
C GLU A 11 10.77 -2.79 -4.00
N THR A 12 9.74 -2.59 -4.82
CA THR A 12 9.39 -1.28 -5.37
C THR A 12 7.88 -1.11 -5.28
N LEU A 13 7.41 -0.02 -4.66
CA LEU A 13 6.01 0.36 -4.78
C LEU A 13 5.78 0.76 -6.24
N PRO A 14 4.79 0.18 -6.93
CA PRO A 14 4.53 0.58 -8.30
C PRO A 14 4.13 2.06 -8.33
N GLN A 15 4.58 2.79 -9.34
CA GLN A 15 4.48 4.25 -9.42
C GLN A 15 3.05 4.77 -9.23
N SER A 16 2.04 3.99 -9.60
CA SER A 16 0.63 4.31 -9.43
C SER A 16 0.15 4.34 -7.98
N TYR A 17 0.86 3.68 -7.04
CA TYR A 17 0.47 3.50 -5.63
C TYR A 17 1.18 4.42 -4.64
N ALA A 18 2.11 5.26 -5.13
CA ALA A 18 2.86 6.21 -4.32
C ALA A 18 2.74 7.64 -4.86
N GLN A 19 1.66 7.93 -5.60
CA GLN A 19 1.42 9.28 -6.14
C GLN A 19 0.92 10.24 -5.07
N ASP A 20 0.26 9.73 -4.03
CA ASP A 20 -0.26 10.52 -2.92
C ASP A 20 0.17 9.91 -1.58
N ILE A 21 0.82 10.75 -0.77
CA ILE A 21 1.32 10.40 0.56
C ILE A 21 0.78 11.44 1.52
N VAL A 22 0.00 10.99 2.51
CA VAL A 22 -0.53 11.85 3.57
C VAL A 22 0.10 11.47 4.89
N VAL A 23 0.23 12.46 5.78
CA VAL A 23 0.66 12.23 7.16
C VAL A 23 -0.60 12.29 8.02
N SER A 24 -0.89 11.22 8.76
CA SER A 24 -2.01 11.18 9.71
C SER A 24 -1.77 12.09 10.91
N GLU A 25 -2.81 12.34 11.71
CA GLU A 25 -2.68 13.09 12.97
C GLU A 25 -1.72 12.42 13.96
N ASP A 26 -1.60 11.08 13.92
CA ASP A 26 -0.64 10.29 14.68
C ASP A 26 0.79 10.30 14.09
N ASN A 27 1.05 11.21 13.14
CA ASN A 27 2.35 11.37 12.49
C ASN A 27 2.81 10.12 11.70
N GLN A 28 1.85 9.29 11.26
CA GLN A 28 2.11 8.11 10.43
C GLN A 28 2.02 8.46 8.94
N ILE A 29 2.97 7.95 8.16
CA ILE A 29 2.97 8.12 6.71
C ILE A 29 2.03 7.09 6.09
N LEU A 30 0.99 7.55 5.41
CA LEU A 30 0.03 6.72 4.70
C LEU A 30 0.22 6.88 3.19
N TYR A 31 0.18 5.76 2.49
CA TYR A 31 0.35 5.64 1.05
C TYR A 31 -1.00 5.33 0.40
N TYR A 32 -1.35 6.06 -0.65
CA TYR A 32 -2.59 5.80 -1.38
C TYR A 32 -2.49 4.56 -2.26
N MET A 33 -3.19 3.49 -1.87
CA MET A 33 -3.15 2.19 -2.53
C MET A 33 -4.31 1.96 -3.51
N GLY A 34 -4.91 3.03 -4.04
CA GLY A 34 -6.06 3.00 -4.91
C GLY A 34 -7.41 3.01 -4.16
N GLU A 35 -8.51 3.21 -4.89
CA GLU A 35 -9.85 3.42 -4.29
C GLU A 35 -10.30 2.25 -3.40
N LYS A 36 -9.90 1.04 -3.75
CA LYS A 36 -10.27 -0.19 -3.05
C LYS A 36 -9.64 -0.32 -1.66
N TYR A 37 -8.39 0.13 -1.49
CA TYR A 37 -7.63 -0.05 -0.25
C TYR A 37 -7.42 1.26 0.51
N GLY A 38 -7.60 2.40 -0.16
CA GLY A 38 -7.45 3.74 0.40
C GLY A 38 -6.02 4.03 0.82
N TYR A 39 -5.88 4.90 1.83
CA TYR A 39 -4.61 5.24 2.44
C TYR A 39 -4.20 4.19 3.47
N ARG A 40 -2.99 3.66 3.36
CA ARG A 40 -2.46 2.61 4.24
C ARG A 40 -1.07 2.93 4.73
N ALA A 41 -0.81 2.59 5.99
CA ALA A 41 0.54 2.67 6.54
C ALA A 41 1.46 1.66 5.83
N LEU A 42 2.77 1.89 5.88
CA LEU A 42 3.77 1.01 5.28
C LEU A 42 3.62 -0.47 5.67
N GLU A 43 3.18 -0.73 6.90
CA GLU A 43 2.97 -2.06 7.47
C GLU A 43 1.71 -2.77 6.92
N GLU A 44 0.74 -1.99 6.43
CA GLU A 44 -0.53 -2.51 5.88
C GLU A 44 -0.52 -2.59 4.35
N ILE A 45 0.65 -2.41 3.72
CA ILE A 45 0.75 -2.39 2.25
C ILE A 45 0.36 -3.75 1.65
N VAL A 46 -0.43 -3.69 0.58
CA VAL A 46 -0.88 -4.85 -0.20
C VAL A 46 -0.16 -4.85 -1.56
N CYS A 47 0.47 -5.96 -1.95
CA CYS A 47 1.12 -6.03 -3.26
C CYS A 47 0.10 -6.03 -4.41
N GLU A 48 0.54 -5.57 -5.58
CA GLU A 48 -0.28 -5.52 -6.80
C GLU A 48 -0.95 -6.86 -7.13
N ASN A 49 -0.25 -7.99 -6.91
CA ASN A 49 -0.82 -9.32 -7.14
C ASN A 49 -2.04 -9.59 -6.26
N CYS A 50 -1.95 -9.33 -4.96
CA CYS A 50 -3.08 -9.54 -4.04
C CYS A 50 -4.23 -8.58 -4.34
N GLN A 51 -3.95 -7.39 -4.86
CA GLN A 51 -5.00 -6.47 -5.26
C GLN A 51 -5.75 -6.95 -6.51
N LYS A 52 -4.99 -7.44 -7.50
CA LYS A 52 -5.50 -8.00 -8.77
C LYS A 52 -6.26 -9.32 -8.59
N GLU A 53 -5.84 -10.18 -7.65
CA GLU A 53 -6.57 -11.41 -7.33
C GLU A 53 -7.98 -11.16 -6.76
N GLU A 54 -8.22 -9.96 -6.24
CA GLU A 54 -9.51 -9.57 -5.66
C GLU A 54 -10.37 -8.73 -6.63
N GLU A 55 -9.94 -8.50 -7.87
CA GLU A 55 -10.63 -7.71 -8.91
C GLU A 55 -11.42 -8.60 -9.87
#